data_AF-A0A660VKG2-F1
#
_entry.id   AF-A0A660VKG2-F1
#
_cell.length_a   1.000
_cell.length_b   1.000
_cell.length_c   1.000
_cell.angle_alpha   90.00
_cell.angle_beta   90.00
_cell.angle_gamma   90.00
#
_symmetry.space_group_name_H-M   'P 1'
#
loop_
_entity.id
_entity.type
_entity.pdbx_description
1 polymer ?
#
loop_
_entity_poly.entity_id
_entity_poly.type
_entity_poly.pdbx_seq_one_letter_code
_entity_poly.pdbx_strand_id
1 'polypeptide(L)'
;MKTSFAALSALALVAGLSAPADAQGAGPIGNRRVLGTAVLPGSAPGQHDVHLAWTVELGGLTSSPIDLSTEAVLLVDGVEMAVVLMTVTADGGAGDCGSCTGGCGSGYLDGAINTLLCLEDGSGPSAGCECRFPSILSSFPGTPMQPGDEIMVLLRPAPGALPDSDHTDDIDRLIFGGMSVAWDRKLRDVELQPSSTAADSFFDVFVEVAFSTSGLSDELDISPQVELHKNGVFVGAYETPCGPWFAAPGSACDLCDGSICGTIKCDGNIISQMRCQLDPDSGACGCVSTDSLGILIPGVQVRPGDVLDVVLVPKPGALPELPGFDEDEEPDVGRWLDLGHALAGTHGDPVTLGEGTLIGGDPVSLVLSNALENSTAWLVLGISELGAPFKGGVLVPDPSPPGDFLPLPTGGAGVIGLAGAWPLGFPSGFSTYMQWWILDPVGPQGYAASNALVATTP
;
A
#
# COMPACT_ATOMS: atom_id res chain seq x y z
N MET A 1 -15.17 35.65 -30.73
CA MET A 1 -15.52 35.27 -29.35
C MET A 1 -14.61 34.10 -29.00
N LYS A 2 -13.42 34.18 -28.38
CA LYS A 2 -12.84 35.00 -27.31
C LYS A 2 -13.60 34.97 -25.99
N THR A 3 -13.28 33.99 -25.16
CA THR A 3 -13.31 34.06 -23.69
C THR A 3 -12.14 33.23 -23.15
N SER A 4 -11.05 33.92 -22.80
CA SER A 4 -9.94 33.38 -22.01
C SER A 4 -10.31 33.42 -20.54
N PHE A 5 -10.19 32.30 -19.83
CA PHE A 5 -10.14 32.28 -18.37
C PHE A 5 -8.68 32.54 -17.95
N ALA A 6 -8.46 33.64 -17.25
CA ALA A 6 -7.22 33.92 -16.53
C ALA A 6 -7.52 33.73 -15.05
N ALA A 7 -6.97 32.68 -14.44
CA ALA A 7 -6.97 32.52 -12.99
C ALA A 7 -5.82 33.36 -12.42
N LEU A 8 -6.18 34.36 -11.63
CA LEU A 8 -5.27 35.25 -10.90
C LEU A 8 -4.93 34.56 -9.58
N SER A 9 -3.74 33.97 -9.44
CA SER A 9 -3.21 33.57 -8.13
C SER A 9 -2.57 34.78 -7.47
N ALA A 10 -3.20 35.28 -6.40
CA ALA A 10 -2.64 36.30 -5.54
C ALA A 10 -1.70 35.64 -4.53
N LEU A 11 -0.39 35.74 -4.77
CA LEU A 11 0.64 35.39 -3.81
C LEU A 11 0.68 36.50 -2.74
N ALA A 12 0.21 36.21 -1.54
CA ALA A 12 0.32 37.12 -0.40
C ALA A 12 1.79 37.16 0.07
N LEU A 13 2.43 38.32 -0.07
CA LEU A 13 3.76 38.59 0.44
C LEU A 13 3.69 38.72 1.97
N VAL A 14 4.05 37.67 2.71
CA VAL A 14 4.21 37.74 4.16
C VAL A 14 5.52 38.49 4.45
N ALA A 15 5.42 39.64 5.12
CA ALA A 15 6.58 40.38 5.59
C ALA A 15 7.26 39.61 6.72
N GLY A 16 8.48 39.11 6.47
CA GLY A 16 9.25 38.34 7.43
C GLY A 16 9.66 39.16 8.66
N LEU A 17 9.19 38.74 9.83
CA LEU A 17 9.84 39.04 11.10
C LEU A 17 11.04 38.10 11.20
N SER A 18 12.25 38.64 11.18
CA SER A 18 13.48 37.86 11.38
C SER A 18 13.51 37.33 12.80
N ALA A 19 13.59 36.00 12.95
CA ALA A 19 13.89 35.36 14.22
C ALA A 19 15.23 35.91 14.78
N PRO A 20 15.39 36.01 16.11
CA PRO A 20 16.64 36.46 16.72
C PRO A 20 17.80 35.56 16.28
N ALA A 21 18.91 36.19 15.88
CA ALA A 21 20.08 35.56 15.28
C ALA A 21 20.82 34.55 16.17
N ASP A 22 20.41 34.41 17.44
CA ASP A 22 21.05 33.52 18.42
C ASP A 22 20.53 32.06 18.36
N ALA A 23 19.51 31.77 17.54
CA ALA A 23 18.93 30.42 17.42
C ALA A 23 19.53 29.54 16.29
N GLN A 24 20.40 30.08 15.43
CA GLN A 24 20.89 29.37 14.22
C GLN A 24 22.20 28.57 14.43
N GLY A 25 22.77 28.56 15.64
CA GLY A 25 24.06 27.91 15.92
C GLY A 25 23.99 26.59 16.69
N ALA A 26 22.83 26.24 17.25
CA ALA A 26 22.58 24.93 17.83
C ALA A 26 21.94 24.04 16.75
N GLY A 27 22.29 22.75 16.73
CA GLY A 27 21.72 21.81 15.77
C GLY A 27 20.17 21.74 15.86
N PRO A 28 19.53 20.97 14.97
CA PRO A 28 18.10 20.63 15.03
C PRO A 28 17.57 20.52 16.48
N ILE A 29 16.81 21.50 17.00
CA ILE A 29 16.35 21.43 18.40
C ILE A 29 14.97 20.73 18.51
N GLY A 30 14.20 20.68 17.41
CA GLY A 30 12.90 20.04 17.35
C GLY A 30 12.64 19.41 15.98
N ASN A 31 12.26 18.13 15.97
CA ASN A 31 11.75 17.42 14.80
C ASN A 31 10.30 16.99 15.04
N ARG A 32 9.38 17.26 14.11
CA ARG A 32 8.01 16.73 14.17
C ARG A 32 7.95 15.50 13.29
N ARG A 33 7.30 14.46 13.81
CA ARG A 33 7.27 13.17 13.12
C ARG A 33 5.88 12.58 13.14
N VAL A 34 5.37 12.25 11.97
CA VAL A 34 4.15 11.44 11.85
C VAL A 34 4.48 10.01 12.25
N LEU A 35 3.65 9.45 13.14
CA LEU A 35 3.74 8.05 13.57
C LEU A 35 2.74 7.17 12.83
N GLY A 36 1.62 7.74 12.38
CA GLY A 36 0.65 7.06 11.53
C GLY A 36 -0.69 7.80 11.45
N THR A 37 -1.46 7.47 10.42
CA THR A 37 -2.78 8.04 10.16
C THR A 37 -3.83 6.93 10.11
N ALA A 38 -4.96 7.16 10.75
CA ALA A 38 -6.12 6.27 10.71
C ALA A 38 -7.36 7.01 10.24
N VAL A 39 -8.22 6.33 9.49
CA VAL A 39 -9.50 6.88 9.00
C VAL A 39 -10.62 6.04 9.59
N LEU A 40 -11.48 6.64 10.40
CA LEU A 40 -12.62 6.00 11.09
C LEU A 40 -13.96 6.51 10.53
N PRO A 41 -15.07 5.74 10.66
CA PRO A 41 -16.36 6.21 10.16
C PRO A 41 -16.80 7.41 11.00
N GLY A 42 -17.22 8.47 10.33
CA GLY A 42 -17.67 9.69 10.99
C GLY A 42 -19.11 9.57 11.49
N SER A 43 -19.55 10.58 12.24
CA SER A 43 -20.91 10.62 12.79
C SER A 43 -22.05 10.76 11.76
N ALA A 44 -21.74 11.03 10.48
CA ALA A 44 -22.70 11.20 9.41
C ALA A 44 -22.33 10.35 8.17
N PRO A 45 -23.33 9.88 7.38
CA PRO A 45 -23.08 9.12 6.16
C PRO A 45 -22.16 9.85 5.18
N GLY A 46 -21.12 9.17 4.71
CA GLY A 46 -20.12 9.73 3.79
C GLY A 46 -19.11 10.68 4.44
N GLN A 47 -19.14 10.81 5.78
CA GLN A 47 -18.10 11.48 6.54
C GLN A 47 -17.24 10.46 7.28
N HIS A 48 -16.00 10.83 7.50
CA HIS A 48 -14.99 10.02 8.17
C HIS A 48 -14.20 10.90 9.13
N ASP A 49 -13.80 10.33 10.26
CA ASP A 49 -12.95 10.99 11.23
C ASP A 49 -11.50 10.56 10.95
N VAL A 50 -10.63 11.50 10.61
CA VAL A 50 -9.21 11.20 10.41
C VAL A 50 -8.48 11.42 11.73
N HIS A 51 -7.72 10.44 12.18
CA HIS A 51 -6.92 10.48 13.39
C HIS A 51 -5.44 10.41 13.01
N LEU A 52 -4.67 11.34 13.53
CA LEU A 52 -3.24 11.46 13.31
C LEU A 52 -2.50 11.24 14.61
N ALA A 53 -1.66 10.21 14.66
CA ALA A 53 -0.67 10.01 15.70
C ALA A 53 0.66 10.61 15.26
N TRP A 54 1.25 11.46 16.08
CA TRP A 54 2.51 12.12 15.80
C TRP A 54 3.29 12.42 17.08
N THR A 55 4.55 12.86 16.96
CA THR A 55 5.38 13.25 18.11
C THR A 55 6.26 14.44 17.77
N VAL A 56 6.93 14.97 18.80
CA VAL A 56 8.01 15.95 18.67
C VAL A 56 9.25 15.40 19.35
N GLU A 57 10.33 15.25 18.60
CA GLU A 57 11.66 14.85 19.04
C GLU A 57 12.50 16.10 19.35
N LEU A 58 13.28 16.06 20.43
CA LEU A 58 14.15 17.15 20.86
C LEU A 58 15.62 16.79 20.65
N GLY A 59 16.31 17.60 19.87
CA GLY A 59 17.76 17.49 19.70
C GLY A 59 18.52 18.22 20.80
N GLY A 60 18.85 17.48 21.86
CA GLY A 60 19.73 17.94 22.94
C GLY A 60 19.07 18.88 23.96
N LEU A 61 19.86 19.31 24.95
CA LEU A 61 19.38 20.09 26.09
C LEU A 61 18.90 21.50 25.71
N THR A 62 17.66 21.81 26.03
CA THR A 62 17.11 23.16 25.97
C THR A 62 17.60 23.98 27.17
N SER A 63 18.01 25.24 26.98
CA SER A 63 18.39 26.13 28.10
C SER A 63 17.22 26.97 28.65
N SER A 64 16.13 27.04 27.89
CA SER A 64 14.92 27.81 28.17
C SER A 64 13.72 27.09 27.56
N PRO A 65 12.49 27.41 28.01
CA PRO A 65 11.30 26.88 27.34
C PRO A 65 11.32 27.20 25.84
N ILE A 66 10.98 26.21 25.02
CA ILE A 66 10.88 26.35 23.56
C ILE A 66 9.45 26.10 23.13
N ASP A 67 8.98 26.91 22.18
CA ASP A 67 7.68 26.76 21.55
C ASP A 67 7.81 25.86 20.32
N LEU A 68 7.15 24.72 20.38
CA LEU A 68 7.12 23.67 19.37
C LEU A 68 5.70 23.46 18.85
N SER A 69 4.81 24.42 19.09
CA SER A 69 3.41 24.33 18.67
C SER A 69 3.32 23.97 17.19
N THR A 70 2.35 23.12 16.87
CA THR A 70 2.24 22.46 15.57
C THR A 70 0.83 22.61 15.05
N GLU A 71 0.71 22.96 13.78
CA GLU A 71 -0.50 22.82 13.01
C GLU A 71 -0.46 21.46 12.31
N ALA A 72 -1.36 20.55 12.71
CA ALA A 72 -1.65 19.33 11.97
C ALA A 72 -2.68 19.67 10.90
N VAL A 73 -2.33 19.49 9.63
CA VAL A 73 -3.12 19.88 8.47
C VAL A 73 -3.61 18.62 7.77
N LEU A 74 -4.92 18.51 7.56
CA LEU A 74 -5.52 17.46 6.75
C LEU A 74 -5.82 18.01 5.36
N LEU A 75 -5.31 17.33 4.33
CA LEU A 75 -5.63 17.57 2.94
C LEU A 75 -6.33 16.34 2.35
N VAL A 76 -7.33 16.58 1.50
CA VAL A 76 -8.00 15.56 0.69
C VAL A 76 -7.89 16.00 -0.77
N ASP A 77 -7.28 15.18 -1.63
CA ASP A 77 -6.92 15.51 -3.02
C ASP A 77 -6.13 16.82 -3.15
N GLY A 78 -5.22 17.07 -2.19
CA GLY A 78 -4.43 18.28 -2.11
C GLY A 78 -5.20 19.54 -1.69
N VAL A 79 -6.47 19.42 -1.31
CA VAL A 79 -7.28 20.52 -0.76
C VAL A 79 -7.22 20.50 0.76
N GLU A 80 -6.78 21.58 1.39
CA GLU A 80 -6.79 21.72 2.85
C GLU A 80 -8.23 21.69 3.39
N MET A 81 -8.57 20.61 4.11
CA MET A 81 -9.90 20.37 4.65
C MET A 81 -10.04 20.90 6.07
N ALA A 82 -9.01 20.71 6.90
CA ALA A 82 -9.00 21.10 8.30
C ALA A 82 -7.58 21.32 8.83
N VAL A 83 -7.48 22.16 9.87
CA VAL A 83 -6.23 22.42 10.61
C VAL A 83 -6.52 22.30 12.09
N VAL A 84 -5.73 21.48 12.79
CA VAL A 84 -5.75 21.36 14.25
C VAL A 84 -4.47 21.97 14.79
N LEU A 85 -4.60 23.02 15.59
CA LEU A 85 -3.48 23.64 16.28
C LEU A 85 -3.30 22.97 17.65
N MET A 86 -2.11 22.43 17.89
CA MET A 86 -1.70 21.88 19.18
C MET A 86 -0.62 22.78 19.79
N THR A 87 -0.85 23.24 21.02
CA THR A 87 0.14 24.06 21.74
C THR A 87 1.14 23.15 22.41
N VAL A 88 2.38 23.13 21.92
CA VAL A 88 3.44 22.26 22.42
C VAL A 88 4.60 23.12 22.90
N THR A 89 4.99 22.96 24.16
CA THR A 89 6.17 23.64 24.69
C THR A 89 7.03 22.67 25.47
N ALA A 90 8.35 22.64 25.25
CA ALA A 90 9.27 21.89 26.10
C ALA A 90 9.91 22.82 27.13
N ASP A 91 10.05 22.38 28.39
CA ASP A 91 10.70 23.16 29.45
C ASP A 91 12.21 23.28 29.23
N GLY A 92 12.82 24.28 29.86
CA GLY A 92 14.28 24.37 29.95
C GLY A 92 14.87 23.19 30.71
N GLY A 93 15.87 22.54 30.14
CA GLY A 93 16.53 21.34 30.66
C GLY A 93 15.98 20.03 30.10
N ALA A 94 14.99 20.08 29.20
CA ALA A 94 14.53 18.91 28.46
C ALA A 94 15.51 18.57 27.32
N GLY A 95 15.58 17.28 26.94
CA GLY A 95 16.30 16.85 25.73
C GLY A 95 17.57 16.01 25.93
N ASP A 96 17.99 15.75 27.17
CA ASP A 96 19.15 14.87 27.44
C ASP A 96 18.70 13.43 27.72
N CYS A 97 19.01 12.53 26.80
CA CYS A 97 18.84 11.10 26.98
C CYS A 97 20.18 10.44 27.31
N GLY A 98 20.47 10.32 28.61
CA GLY A 98 21.61 9.51 29.07
C GLY A 98 21.43 8.00 28.83
N SER A 99 20.20 7.55 28.63
CA SER A 99 19.83 6.17 28.26
C SER A 99 18.47 6.15 27.57
N CYS A 100 18.14 5.11 26.80
CA CYS A 100 16.87 4.96 26.08
C CYS A 100 15.74 4.45 27.00
N THR A 101 15.84 4.79 28.29
CA THR A 101 14.86 4.44 29.31
C THR A 101 14.68 5.62 30.25
N GLY A 102 13.44 5.87 30.66
CA GLY A 102 13.09 6.96 31.57
C GLY A 102 12.70 8.24 30.85
N GLY A 103 12.62 9.33 31.63
CA GLY A 103 12.25 10.64 31.13
C GLY A 103 13.44 11.57 30.94
N CYS A 104 13.34 12.45 29.94
CA CYS A 104 14.37 13.43 29.56
C CYS A 104 13.94 14.87 29.77
N GLY A 105 12.88 15.10 30.53
CA GLY A 105 12.37 16.44 30.82
C GLY A 105 10.86 16.47 30.94
N SER A 106 10.31 17.68 31.02
CA SER A 106 8.88 17.95 30.96
C SER A 106 8.57 18.95 29.86
N GLY A 107 7.32 18.91 29.42
CA GLY A 107 6.76 19.86 28.49
C GLY A 107 5.26 20.02 28.76
N TYR A 108 4.63 20.88 27.99
CA TYR A 108 3.21 21.11 28.04
C TYR A 108 2.59 20.80 26.68
N LEU A 109 1.47 20.08 26.70
CA LEU A 109 0.59 19.86 25.56
C LEU A 109 -0.76 20.47 25.94
N ASP A 110 -1.16 21.53 25.24
CA ASP A 110 -2.36 22.32 25.53
C ASP A 110 -2.49 22.73 27.00
N GLY A 111 -1.36 23.09 27.61
CA GLY A 111 -1.27 23.51 29.01
C GLY A 111 -1.25 22.37 30.03
N ALA A 112 -1.40 21.12 29.61
CA ALA A 112 -1.21 19.95 30.48
C ALA A 112 0.26 19.51 30.51
N ILE A 113 0.79 19.27 31.71
CA ILE A 113 2.17 18.80 31.88
C ILE A 113 2.30 17.36 31.38
N ASN A 114 3.31 17.12 30.56
CA ASN A 114 3.71 15.82 30.04
C ASN A 114 5.18 15.55 30.35
N THR A 115 5.49 14.30 30.69
CA THR A 115 6.86 13.83 30.83
C THR A 115 7.36 13.39 29.46
N LEU A 116 8.48 13.94 29.00
CA LEU A 116 9.12 13.49 27.76
C LEU A 116 9.89 12.21 28.03
N LEU A 117 9.95 11.33 27.05
CA LEU A 117 10.50 9.99 27.16
C LEU A 117 11.76 9.84 26.31
N CYS A 118 12.75 9.11 26.84
CA CYS A 118 13.88 8.66 26.05
C CYS A 118 13.55 7.35 25.37
N LEU A 119 13.58 7.33 24.04
CA LEU A 119 13.23 6.17 23.24
C LEU A 119 14.32 5.93 22.19
N GLU A 120 14.49 4.67 21.78
CA GLU A 120 15.44 4.32 20.72
C GLU A 120 14.93 4.91 19.39
N ASP A 121 15.82 5.58 18.66
CA ASP A 121 15.54 6.01 17.30
C ASP A 121 15.54 4.78 16.37
N GLY A 122 14.37 4.55 15.77
CA GLY A 122 14.12 3.36 14.96
C GLY A 122 14.89 3.40 13.66
N SER A 123 15.81 2.44 13.50
CA SER A 123 16.48 2.02 12.26
C SER A 123 17.79 2.74 11.86
N GLY A 124 18.86 2.51 12.64
CA GLY A 124 20.22 2.70 12.15
C GLY A 124 21.30 2.10 13.06
N PRO A 125 22.49 1.72 12.55
CA PRO A 125 23.63 1.28 13.36
C PRO A 125 24.20 2.40 14.26
N SER A 126 23.65 3.61 14.15
CA SER A 126 23.90 4.78 15.00
C SER A 126 22.69 5.22 15.81
N ALA A 127 21.66 4.35 15.99
CA ALA A 127 20.45 4.63 16.75
C ALA A 127 20.81 5.18 18.14
N GLY A 128 20.62 6.49 18.29
CA GLY A 128 20.74 7.18 19.55
C GLY A 128 19.47 7.04 20.37
N CYS A 129 19.54 7.50 21.61
CA CYS A 129 18.34 7.71 22.41
C CYS A 129 17.86 9.13 22.16
N GLU A 130 16.62 9.28 21.75
CA GLU A 130 16.03 10.58 21.49
C GLU A 130 14.97 10.92 22.53
N CYS A 131 14.98 12.19 22.92
CA CYS A 131 14.02 12.73 23.85
C CYS A 131 12.79 13.16 23.08
N ARG A 132 11.65 12.51 23.28
CA ARG A 132 10.42 12.85 22.55
C ARG A 132 9.21 12.99 23.44
N PHE A 133 8.22 13.73 22.95
CA PHE A 133 6.90 13.72 23.56
C PHE A 133 6.28 12.32 23.44
N PRO A 134 5.44 11.89 24.39
CA PRO A 134 4.50 10.79 24.16
C PRO A 134 3.69 11.04 22.89
N SER A 135 3.13 9.99 22.28
CA SER A 135 2.30 10.12 21.09
C SER A 135 1.19 11.15 21.30
N ILE A 136 1.18 12.15 20.43
CA ILE A 136 0.19 13.22 20.37
C ILE A 136 -0.87 12.79 19.36
N LEU A 137 -2.14 12.86 19.76
CA LEU A 137 -3.26 12.53 18.90
C LEU A 137 -3.96 13.81 18.44
N SER A 138 -4.09 13.97 17.14
CA SER A 138 -4.92 15.00 16.50
C SER A 138 -6.07 14.34 15.76
N SER A 139 -7.27 14.92 15.83
CA SER A 139 -8.48 14.36 15.22
C SER A 139 -9.16 15.38 14.33
N PHE A 140 -9.58 14.94 13.15
CA PHE A 140 -10.27 15.71 12.12
C PHE A 140 -11.66 15.11 11.89
N PRO A 141 -12.65 15.48 12.70
CA PRO A 141 -13.97 14.85 12.65
C PRO A 141 -14.78 15.32 11.44
N GLY A 142 -15.56 14.41 10.87
CA GLY A 142 -16.59 14.75 9.88
C GLY A 142 -16.05 15.10 8.49
N THR A 143 -14.89 14.58 8.11
CA THR A 143 -14.25 14.84 6.81
C THR A 143 -15.00 14.10 5.70
N PRO A 144 -15.56 14.81 4.69
CA PRO A 144 -16.20 14.17 3.56
C PRO A 144 -15.13 13.53 2.67
N MET A 145 -15.21 12.22 2.44
CA MET A 145 -14.24 11.49 1.62
C MET A 145 -14.95 10.41 0.79
N GLN A 146 -14.43 10.17 -0.41
CA GLN A 146 -14.89 9.16 -1.35
C GLN A 146 -13.78 8.14 -1.64
N PRO A 147 -14.14 6.88 -1.95
CA PRO A 147 -13.16 5.91 -2.37
C PRO A 147 -12.31 6.44 -3.54
N GLY A 148 -10.98 6.41 -3.38
CA GLY A 148 -10.01 6.93 -4.34
C GLY A 148 -9.44 8.31 -3.99
N ASP A 149 -10.01 9.03 -3.03
CA ASP A 149 -9.46 10.32 -2.58
C ASP A 149 -8.06 10.11 -1.95
N GLU A 150 -7.09 10.97 -2.28
CA GLU A 150 -5.78 11.00 -1.62
C GLU A 150 -5.90 11.76 -0.29
N ILE A 151 -5.68 11.07 0.82
CA ILE A 151 -5.58 11.67 2.14
C ILE A 151 -4.12 11.98 2.41
N MET A 152 -3.82 13.24 2.73
CA MET A 152 -2.51 13.67 3.16
C MET A 152 -2.62 14.39 4.49
N VAL A 153 -1.80 14.01 5.44
CA VAL A 153 -1.59 14.77 6.67
C VAL A 153 -0.22 15.42 6.61
N LEU A 154 -0.15 16.66 7.08
CA LEU A 154 1.07 17.45 7.12
C LEU A 154 1.20 18.10 8.50
N LEU A 155 2.34 17.91 9.13
CA LEU A 155 2.75 18.67 10.30
C LEU A 155 3.48 19.93 9.84
N ARG A 156 3.10 21.09 10.38
CA ARG A 156 3.88 22.32 10.16
C ARG A 156 4.02 23.14 11.43
N PRO A 157 5.13 23.86 11.62
CA PRO A 157 5.28 24.77 12.75
C PRO A 157 4.14 25.79 12.79
N ALA A 158 3.50 25.93 13.96
CA ALA A 158 2.52 26.98 14.17
C ALA A 158 3.18 28.37 14.08
N PRO A 159 2.42 29.44 13.78
CA PRO A 159 2.96 30.80 13.73
C PRO A 159 3.68 31.19 15.04
N GLY A 160 5.01 31.35 14.96
CA GLY A 160 5.86 31.72 16.09
C GLY A 160 6.58 30.55 16.77
N ALA A 161 6.21 29.31 16.47
CA ALA A 161 6.93 28.14 16.92
C ALA A 161 8.30 28.01 16.21
N LEU A 162 9.21 27.25 16.81
CA LEU A 162 10.48 26.93 16.19
C LEU A 162 10.24 26.14 14.88
N PRO A 163 10.99 26.46 13.82
CA PRO A 163 10.89 25.75 12.55
C PRO A 163 11.28 24.29 12.74
N ASP A 164 10.73 23.43 11.88
CA ASP A 164 11.21 22.06 11.78
C ASP A 164 12.60 22.02 11.16
N SER A 165 13.35 20.99 11.54
CA SER A 165 14.72 20.75 11.12
C SER A 165 14.84 19.62 10.12
N ASP A 166 13.93 18.66 10.18
CA ASP A 166 13.66 17.69 9.14
C ASP A 166 12.20 17.87 8.70
N HIS A 167 11.93 17.71 7.41
CA HIS A 167 10.57 17.80 6.87
C HIS A 167 10.17 16.52 6.13
N THR A 168 11.05 15.52 6.12
CA THR A 168 10.86 14.31 5.32
C THR A 168 9.91 13.32 5.98
N ASP A 169 9.69 13.45 7.28
CA ASP A 169 8.82 12.66 8.14
C ASP A 169 7.63 13.46 8.73
N ASP A 170 7.46 14.70 8.28
CA ASP A 170 6.33 15.59 8.59
C ASP A 170 5.03 15.20 7.87
N ILE A 171 5.09 14.26 6.92
CA ILE A 171 4.02 13.96 5.96
C ILE A 171 3.71 12.48 5.96
N ASP A 172 2.41 12.17 5.96
CA ASP A 172 1.91 10.83 5.67
C ASP A 172 0.80 10.92 4.62
N ARG A 173 0.72 9.90 3.75
CA ARG A 173 -0.18 9.84 2.61
C ARG A 173 -0.80 8.47 2.50
N LEU A 174 -2.12 8.44 2.32
CA LEU A 174 -2.85 7.20 2.08
C LEU A 174 -4.00 7.45 1.12
N ILE A 175 -4.31 6.47 0.27
CA ILE A 175 -5.49 6.53 -0.59
C ILE A 175 -6.67 6.00 0.20
N PHE A 176 -7.75 6.79 0.29
CA PHE A 176 -8.95 6.36 0.99
C PHE A 176 -9.65 5.26 0.18
N GLY A 177 -9.56 4.01 0.63
CA GLY A 177 -10.19 2.86 -0.03
C GLY A 177 -11.73 2.81 0.09
N GLY A 178 -12.36 3.74 0.82
CA GLY A 178 -13.81 3.78 0.98
C GLY A 178 -14.37 3.10 2.23
N MET A 179 -13.52 2.53 3.09
CA MET A 179 -13.93 1.95 4.36
C MET A 179 -12.93 2.26 5.45
N SER A 180 -13.46 2.60 6.62
CA SER A 180 -12.77 3.23 7.72
C SER A 180 -12.51 2.27 8.88
N VAL A 181 -12.28 1.02 8.53
CA VAL A 181 -11.97 -0.04 9.47
C VAL A 181 -10.73 -0.69 8.92
N ALA A 182 -9.58 -0.43 9.54
CA ALA A 182 -8.35 -1.09 9.20
C ALA A 182 -8.45 -2.52 9.73
N TRP A 183 -8.67 -3.45 8.82
CA TRP A 183 -8.64 -4.87 9.11
C TRP A 183 -7.78 -5.55 8.06
N ASP A 184 -7.07 -6.56 8.51
CA ASP A 184 -6.13 -7.31 7.71
C ASP A 184 -6.32 -8.82 7.94
N ARG A 185 -5.97 -9.57 6.90
CA ARG A 185 -6.10 -11.00 6.72
C ARG A 185 -4.72 -11.51 6.35
N LYS A 186 -4.04 -12.11 7.30
CA LYS A 186 -2.68 -12.60 7.10
C LYS A 186 -2.65 -14.10 6.94
N LEU A 187 -1.88 -14.58 5.97
CA LEU A 187 -1.48 -15.97 5.90
C LEU A 187 -0.36 -16.22 6.90
N ARG A 188 -0.64 -17.04 7.90
CA ARG A 188 0.27 -17.28 9.03
C ARG A 188 1.18 -18.48 8.80
N ASP A 189 0.64 -19.55 8.22
CA ASP A 189 1.39 -20.75 7.89
C ASP A 189 0.74 -21.51 6.74
N VAL A 190 1.54 -22.24 5.97
CA VAL A 190 1.09 -23.17 4.94
C VAL A 190 1.84 -24.49 5.10
N GLU A 191 1.11 -25.54 5.45
CA GLU A 191 1.67 -26.88 5.63
C GLU A 191 1.13 -27.84 4.56
N LEU A 192 2.04 -28.63 3.98
CA LEU A 192 1.67 -29.78 3.15
C LEU A 192 1.60 -31.05 4.00
N GLN A 193 0.42 -31.65 4.09
CA GLN A 193 0.19 -32.88 4.83
C GLN A 193 -0.12 -34.04 3.86
N PRO A 194 0.36 -35.27 4.11
CA PRO A 194 -0.04 -36.42 3.29
C PRO A 194 -1.56 -36.58 3.30
N SER A 195 -2.18 -36.67 2.12
CA SER A 195 -3.64 -36.71 2.06
C SER A 195 -4.19 -38.00 2.66
N SER A 196 -5.12 -37.87 3.59
CA SER A 196 -5.79 -39.02 4.21
C SER A 196 -6.86 -39.67 3.32
N THR A 197 -7.26 -38.98 2.24
CA THR A 197 -8.41 -39.35 1.40
C THR A 197 -8.03 -39.77 -0.03
N ALA A 198 -6.76 -39.62 -0.42
CA ALA A 198 -6.29 -39.85 -1.78
C ALA A 198 -5.07 -40.79 -1.84
N ALA A 199 -4.73 -41.24 -3.06
CA ALA A 199 -3.64 -42.19 -3.31
C ALA A 199 -2.25 -41.58 -3.05
N ASP A 200 -1.22 -42.44 -3.01
CA ASP A 200 0.19 -42.02 -2.96
C ASP A 200 0.47 -40.98 -4.07
N SER A 201 0.86 -39.75 -3.71
CA SER A 201 1.07 -38.52 -4.54
C SER A 201 0.08 -37.36 -4.37
N PHE A 202 -0.88 -37.48 -3.45
CA PHE A 202 -1.77 -36.39 -3.07
C PHE A 202 -1.45 -35.87 -1.66
N PHE A 203 -1.49 -34.55 -1.53
CA PHE A 203 -1.29 -33.85 -0.26
C PHE A 203 -2.51 -32.97 0.00
N ASP A 204 -2.85 -32.81 1.28
CA ASP A 204 -3.77 -31.79 1.72
C ASP A 204 -2.94 -30.54 2.04
N VAL A 205 -3.36 -29.36 1.57
CA VAL A 205 -2.71 -28.09 1.91
C VAL A 205 -3.49 -27.50 3.08
N PHE A 206 -2.82 -27.38 4.22
CA PHE A 206 -3.38 -26.73 5.40
C PHE A 206 -2.89 -25.29 5.45
N VAL A 207 -3.82 -24.34 5.43
CA VAL A 207 -3.54 -22.90 5.42
C VAL A 207 -4.05 -22.31 6.72
N GLU A 208 -3.14 -21.76 7.52
CA GLU A 208 -3.49 -21.02 8.73
C GLU A 208 -3.64 -19.54 8.41
N VAL A 209 -4.79 -18.98 8.76
CA VAL A 209 -5.08 -17.55 8.58
C VAL A 209 -5.26 -16.87 9.93
N ALA A 210 -4.79 -15.62 10.00
CA ALA A 210 -4.98 -14.73 11.14
C ALA A 210 -5.70 -13.46 10.68
N PHE A 211 -6.38 -12.81 11.62
CA PHE A 211 -7.06 -11.54 11.37
C PHE A 211 -6.61 -10.53 12.41
N SER A 212 -6.31 -9.34 11.95
CA SER A 212 -6.14 -8.17 12.80
C SER A 212 -7.20 -7.15 12.42
N THR A 213 -7.75 -6.44 13.40
CA THR A 213 -8.60 -5.28 13.15
C THR A 213 -8.24 -4.13 14.08
N SER A 214 -8.57 -2.93 13.66
CA SER A 214 -8.59 -1.74 14.50
C SER A 214 -9.91 -1.03 14.31
N GLY A 215 -10.54 -0.63 15.42
CA GLY A 215 -11.72 0.24 15.38
C GLY A 215 -13.00 -0.38 14.82
N LEU A 216 -13.21 -1.70 14.90
CA LEU A 216 -14.49 -2.32 14.53
C LEU A 216 -15.63 -1.67 15.34
N SER A 217 -16.53 -0.95 14.67
CA SER A 217 -17.79 -0.43 15.26
C SER A 217 -18.98 -1.35 15.03
N ASP A 218 -18.92 -2.17 13.97
CA ASP A 218 -20.00 -2.99 13.47
C ASP A 218 -19.52 -4.40 13.12
N GLU A 219 -20.46 -5.32 12.98
CA GLU A 219 -20.18 -6.69 12.56
C GLU A 219 -19.83 -6.71 11.06
N LEU A 220 -18.59 -7.10 10.74
CA LEU A 220 -18.04 -7.10 9.39
C LEU A 220 -17.94 -8.52 8.82
N ASP A 221 -18.37 -8.72 7.56
CA ASP A 221 -18.09 -9.97 6.84
C ASP A 221 -16.65 -9.94 6.30
N ILE A 222 -15.80 -10.73 6.95
CA ILE A 222 -14.37 -10.85 6.67
C ILE A 222 -14.03 -12.23 6.10
N SER A 223 -15.01 -12.92 5.50
CA SER A 223 -14.84 -14.28 5.00
C SER A 223 -13.65 -14.38 4.01
N PRO A 224 -12.62 -15.17 4.33
CA PRO A 224 -11.54 -15.41 3.39
C PRO A 224 -11.95 -16.46 2.36
N GLN A 225 -11.29 -16.40 1.21
CA GLN A 225 -11.21 -17.45 0.22
C GLN A 225 -9.72 -17.68 -0.07
N VAL A 226 -9.31 -18.95 -0.17
CA VAL A 226 -7.93 -19.30 -0.48
C VAL A 226 -7.85 -19.75 -1.93
N GLU A 227 -7.12 -19.01 -2.74
CA GLU A 227 -6.77 -19.43 -4.11
C GLU A 227 -5.47 -20.23 -4.07
N LEU A 228 -5.49 -21.39 -4.73
CA LEU A 228 -4.32 -22.22 -4.90
C LEU A 228 -3.86 -22.14 -6.34
N HIS A 229 -2.61 -21.74 -6.54
CA HIS A 229 -1.92 -21.81 -7.81
C HIS A 229 -0.84 -22.87 -7.74
N LYS A 230 -0.62 -23.53 -8.87
CA LYS A 230 0.41 -24.54 -9.02
C LYS A 230 1.23 -24.24 -10.25
N ASN A 231 2.51 -23.95 -10.06
CA ASN A 231 3.42 -23.51 -11.12
C ASN A 231 2.82 -22.29 -11.86
N GLY A 232 2.28 -21.32 -11.11
CA GLY A 232 1.60 -20.13 -11.64
C GLY A 232 0.19 -20.37 -12.23
N VAL A 233 -0.28 -21.61 -12.33
CA VAL A 233 -1.61 -21.92 -12.88
C VAL A 233 -2.63 -22.04 -11.76
N PHE A 234 -3.73 -21.28 -11.85
CA PHE A 234 -4.86 -21.38 -10.93
C PHE A 234 -5.44 -22.81 -10.91
N VAL A 235 -5.47 -23.43 -9.74
CA VAL A 235 -6.00 -24.79 -9.50
C VAL A 235 -7.45 -24.71 -9.02
N GLY A 236 -7.74 -23.76 -8.12
CA GLY A 236 -9.07 -23.59 -7.56
C GLY A 236 -9.08 -22.59 -6.41
N ALA A 237 -10.29 -22.17 -6.04
CA ALA A 237 -10.55 -21.33 -4.88
C ALA A 237 -11.35 -22.12 -3.85
N TYR A 238 -10.92 -22.05 -2.59
CA TYR A 238 -11.42 -22.86 -1.49
C TYR A 238 -11.98 -21.94 -0.41
N GLU A 239 -13.26 -22.11 -0.12
CA GLU A 239 -13.94 -21.37 0.93
C GLU A 239 -13.79 -22.09 2.27
N THR A 240 -13.94 -21.33 3.34
CA THR A 240 -14.03 -21.87 4.70
C THR A 240 -15.24 -22.79 4.83
N PRO A 241 -15.13 -23.93 5.54
CA PRO A 241 -16.21 -24.92 5.62
C PRO A 241 -17.41 -24.47 6.46
N CYS A 242 -17.26 -23.41 7.23
CA CYS A 242 -18.34 -22.79 7.97
C CYS A 242 -18.66 -21.44 7.28
N GLY A 243 -19.94 -21.02 7.29
CA GLY A 243 -20.49 -19.90 6.50
C GLY A 243 -19.85 -18.53 6.77
N PRO A 244 -20.48 -17.39 6.44
CA PRO A 244 -19.78 -16.11 6.48
C PRO A 244 -19.12 -15.83 7.85
N TRP A 245 -17.87 -15.37 7.82
CA TRP A 245 -17.08 -15.04 9.00
C TRP A 245 -17.36 -13.61 9.38
N PHE A 246 -17.94 -13.45 10.56
CA PHE A 246 -18.28 -12.14 11.07
C PHE A 246 -17.35 -11.73 12.21
N ALA A 247 -16.60 -10.66 12.00
CA ALA A 247 -15.87 -9.99 13.06
C ALA A 247 -16.82 -9.01 13.76
N ALA A 248 -17.17 -9.30 15.00
CA ALA A 248 -18.03 -8.43 15.80
C ALA A 248 -17.20 -7.40 16.60
N PRO A 249 -17.73 -6.17 16.78
CA PRO A 249 -17.03 -5.09 17.45
C PRO A 249 -16.80 -5.38 18.94
N GLY A 250 -15.70 -4.87 19.47
CA GLY A 250 -15.41 -4.82 20.90
C GLY A 250 -14.65 -3.55 21.26
N SER A 251 -14.03 -3.51 22.44
CA SER A 251 -13.28 -2.33 22.85
C SER A 251 -12.09 -2.09 21.93
N ALA A 252 -11.88 -0.83 21.54
CA ALA A 252 -10.66 -0.41 20.85
C ALA A 252 -9.43 -0.79 21.69
N CYS A 253 -8.35 -1.19 21.01
CA CYS A 253 -7.11 -1.58 21.66
C CYS A 253 -6.22 -0.37 21.93
N ASP A 254 -6.61 0.43 22.91
CA ASP A 254 -5.78 1.55 23.37
C ASP A 254 -4.47 1.06 24.03
N LEU A 255 -4.49 -0.16 24.58
CA LEU A 255 -3.34 -0.81 25.23
C LEU A 255 -3.27 -2.30 24.86
N CYS A 256 -2.06 -2.83 24.72
CA CYS A 256 -1.76 -4.24 24.42
C CYS A 256 -1.86 -5.10 25.69
N ASP A 257 -3.01 -5.10 26.36
CA ASP A 257 -3.20 -5.74 27.68
C ASP A 257 -3.77 -7.16 27.62
N GLY A 258 -4.01 -7.69 26.41
CA GLY A 258 -4.60 -9.01 26.18
C GLY A 258 -6.11 -9.08 26.45
N SER A 259 -6.78 -7.95 26.68
CA SER A 259 -8.24 -7.88 26.78
C SER A 259 -8.91 -8.34 25.49
N ILE A 260 -10.16 -8.80 25.59
CA ILE A 260 -10.93 -9.24 24.41
C ILE A 260 -11.51 -8.00 23.73
N CYS A 261 -11.14 -7.82 22.47
CA CYS A 261 -11.54 -6.67 21.65
C CYS A 261 -12.46 -7.05 20.50
N GLY A 262 -12.70 -8.34 20.27
CA GLY A 262 -13.58 -8.82 19.20
C GLY A 262 -13.76 -10.33 19.24
N THR A 263 -14.64 -10.82 18.38
CA THR A 263 -14.84 -12.26 18.16
C THR A 263 -15.10 -12.53 16.70
N ILE A 264 -14.55 -13.63 16.19
CA ILE A 264 -14.87 -14.14 14.86
C ILE A 264 -15.93 -15.22 15.04
N LYS A 265 -17.07 -15.05 14.36
CA LYS A 265 -18.16 -16.00 14.36
C LYS A 265 -18.29 -16.70 13.02
N CYS A 266 -18.69 -17.96 13.07
CA CYS A 266 -19.04 -18.75 11.92
C CYS A 266 -20.41 -19.39 12.12
N ASP A 267 -21.35 -19.12 11.21
CA ASP A 267 -22.76 -19.52 11.34
C ASP A 267 -23.36 -19.16 12.72
N GLY A 268 -22.95 -18.00 13.26
CA GLY A 268 -23.37 -17.49 14.57
C GLY A 268 -22.63 -18.05 15.79
N ASN A 269 -21.75 -19.04 15.62
CA ASN A 269 -20.94 -19.60 16.71
C ASN A 269 -19.57 -18.91 16.76
N ILE A 270 -19.11 -18.53 17.95
CA ILE A 270 -17.76 -17.97 18.12
C ILE A 270 -16.72 -19.06 17.85
N ILE A 271 -15.89 -18.84 16.83
CA ILE A 271 -14.79 -19.75 16.44
C ILE A 271 -13.43 -19.22 16.88
N SER A 272 -13.29 -17.91 17.09
CA SER A 272 -12.09 -17.32 17.66
C SER A 272 -12.38 -16.07 18.49
N GLN A 273 -11.57 -15.85 19.52
CA GLN A 273 -11.52 -14.57 20.23
C GLN A 273 -10.39 -13.70 19.66
N MET A 274 -10.67 -12.41 19.52
CA MET A 274 -9.66 -11.42 19.19
C MET A 274 -9.25 -10.68 20.46
N ARG A 275 -7.96 -10.42 20.61
CA ARG A 275 -7.39 -9.77 21.79
C ARG A 275 -6.51 -8.59 21.43
N CYS A 276 -6.48 -7.60 22.33
CA CYS A 276 -5.56 -6.49 22.23
C CYS A 276 -4.14 -6.96 22.45
N GLN A 277 -3.38 -7.06 21.37
CA GLN A 277 -2.00 -7.52 21.36
C GLN A 277 -1.18 -6.55 20.54
N LEU A 278 0.13 -6.58 20.77
CA LEU A 278 1.06 -5.92 19.88
C LEU A 278 0.95 -6.66 18.56
N ASP A 279 0.48 -5.95 17.54
CA ASP A 279 0.57 -6.43 16.18
C ASP A 279 2.07 -6.52 15.83
N PRO A 280 2.57 -7.72 15.51
CA PRO A 280 3.98 -7.90 15.21
C PRO A 280 4.42 -7.09 13.99
N ASP A 281 3.49 -6.75 13.09
CA ASP A 281 3.79 -6.07 11.84
C ASP A 281 3.78 -4.55 12.07
N SER A 282 2.66 -3.97 12.50
CA SER A 282 2.58 -2.50 12.70
C SER A 282 3.28 -1.97 13.95
N GLY A 283 3.67 -2.84 14.90
CA GLY A 283 4.20 -2.43 16.20
C GLY A 283 3.20 -1.65 17.08
N ALA A 284 1.95 -1.52 16.63
CA ALA A 284 0.86 -0.89 17.35
C ALA A 284 -0.02 -1.92 18.07
N CYS A 285 -0.87 -1.47 18.98
CA CYS A 285 -1.84 -2.36 19.62
C CYS A 285 -3.04 -2.59 18.69
N GLY A 286 -3.13 -3.80 18.14
CA GLY A 286 -4.21 -4.25 17.27
C GLY A 286 -5.13 -5.24 17.98
N CYS A 287 -6.35 -5.39 17.44
CA CYS A 287 -7.25 -6.47 17.84
C CYS A 287 -6.96 -7.71 17.01
N VAL A 288 -6.19 -8.66 17.54
CA VAL A 288 -5.65 -9.79 16.78
C VAL A 288 -6.33 -11.10 17.18
N SER A 289 -6.71 -11.94 16.22
CA SER A 289 -7.24 -13.28 16.48
C SER A 289 -6.21 -14.16 17.19
N THR A 290 -6.53 -14.70 18.36
CA THR A 290 -5.57 -15.55 19.09
C THR A 290 -5.54 -17.00 18.65
N ASP A 291 -6.63 -17.46 18.03
CA ASP A 291 -6.75 -18.84 17.58
C ASP A 291 -6.37 -18.93 16.11
N SER A 292 -5.60 -19.96 15.78
CA SER A 292 -5.26 -20.36 14.42
C SER A 292 -6.54 -20.79 13.69
N LEU A 293 -6.94 -20.06 12.64
CA LEU A 293 -8.09 -20.43 11.82
C LEU A 293 -7.58 -21.20 10.59
N GLY A 294 -7.82 -22.51 10.57
CA GLY A 294 -7.29 -23.41 9.54
C GLY A 294 -8.27 -23.66 8.38
N ILE A 295 -7.78 -23.55 7.15
CA ILE A 295 -8.47 -23.92 5.91
C ILE A 295 -7.76 -25.13 5.32
N LEU A 296 -8.51 -26.22 5.07
CA LEU A 296 -7.98 -27.45 4.50
C LEU A 296 -8.36 -27.56 3.03
N ILE A 297 -7.36 -27.66 2.16
CA ILE A 297 -7.52 -27.92 0.73
C ILE A 297 -7.19 -29.39 0.45
N PRO A 298 -8.20 -30.26 0.27
CA PRO A 298 -7.96 -31.70 0.18
C PRO A 298 -7.47 -32.12 -1.22
N GLY A 299 -6.56 -33.09 -1.24
CA GLY A 299 -6.26 -33.85 -2.46
C GLY A 299 -5.61 -33.03 -3.58
N VAL A 300 -4.62 -32.20 -3.24
CA VAL A 300 -3.77 -31.52 -4.21
C VAL A 300 -2.69 -32.49 -4.69
N GLN A 301 -2.68 -32.78 -6.00
CA GLN A 301 -1.63 -33.59 -6.59
C GLN A 301 -0.35 -32.74 -6.71
N VAL A 302 0.70 -33.10 -5.98
CA VAL A 302 2.02 -32.44 -6.08
C VAL A 302 3.12 -33.46 -6.39
N ARG A 303 4.10 -33.01 -7.15
CA ARG A 303 5.31 -33.74 -7.54
C ARG A 303 6.54 -32.95 -7.07
N PRO A 304 7.67 -33.61 -6.82
CA PRO A 304 8.92 -32.90 -6.56
C PRO A 304 9.22 -31.88 -7.66
N GLY A 305 9.44 -30.62 -7.26
CA GLY A 305 9.69 -29.49 -8.15
C GLY A 305 8.46 -28.66 -8.53
N ASP A 306 7.25 -29.07 -8.13
CA ASP A 306 6.09 -28.18 -8.22
C ASP A 306 6.23 -27.03 -7.21
N VAL A 307 5.85 -25.82 -7.63
CA VAL A 307 5.67 -24.64 -6.77
C VAL A 307 4.18 -24.48 -6.51
N LEU A 308 3.82 -24.25 -5.26
CA LEU A 308 2.46 -23.91 -4.88
C LEU A 308 2.45 -22.48 -4.37
N ASP A 309 1.62 -21.65 -4.99
CA ASP A 309 1.35 -20.30 -4.51
C ASP A 309 -0.03 -20.32 -3.86
N VAL A 310 -0.08 -19.91 -2.60
CA VAL A 310 -1.33 -19.83 -1.82
C VAL A 310 -1.63 -18.35 -1.65
N VAL A 311 -2.74 -17.92 -2.20
CA VAL A 311 -3.17 -16.52 -2.18
C VAL A 311 -4.42 -16.41 -1.35
N LEU A 312 -4.41 -15.54 -0.35
CA LEU A 312 -5.58 -15.21 0.42
C LEU A 312 -6.33 -14.08 -0.29
N VAL A 313 -7.62 -14.27 -0.56
CA VAL A 313 -8.46 -13.26 -1.23
C VAL A 313 -9.78 -13.11 -0.47
N PRO A 314 -10.47 -11.96 -0.58
CA PRO A 314 -11.80 -11.83 0.01
C PRO A 314 -12.79 -12.71 -0.74
N LYS A 315 -13.61 -13.46 -0.01
CA LYS A 315 -14.74 -14.17 -0.63
C LYS A 315 -15.65 -13.15 -1.33
N PRO A 316 -16.23 -13.44 -2.51
CA PRO A 316 -17.18 -12.54 -3.15
C PRO A 316 -18.32 -12.11 -2.20
N GLY A 317 -18.40 -10.81 -1.91
CA GLY A 317 -19.37 -10.21 -0.98
C GLY A 317 -18.84 -9.96 0.43
N ALA A 318 -17.69 -10.53 0.79
CA ALA A 318 -16.91 -10.09 1.95
C ALA A 318 -16.24 -8.74 1.64
N LEU A 319 -15.82 -8.05 2.69
CA LEU A 319 -15.07 -6.81 2.54
C LEU A 319 -13.72 -7.12 1.88
N PRO A 320 -13.22 -6.28 0.96
CA PRO A 320 -11.84 -6.36 0.50
C PRO A 320 -10.86 -5.98 1.62
N GLU A 321 -9.65 -6.54 1.57
CA GLU A 321 -8.52 -6.05 2.38
C GLU A 321 -8.28 -4.57 2.04
N LEU A 322 -7.83 -3.80 3.02
CA LEU A 322 -7.38 -2.45 2.75
C LEU A 322 -5.92 -2.52 2.27
N PRO A 323 -5.58 -1.90 1.13
CA PRO A 323 -4.20 -1.80 0.70
C PRO A 323 -3.38 -1.03 1.75
N GLY A 324 -2.21 -1.56 2.13
CA GLY A 324 -1.23 -0.86 2.99
C GLY A 324 -1.04 -1.38 4.43
N PHE A 325 -1.53 -2.57 4.79
CA PHE A 325 -1.23 -3.19 6.10
C PHE A 325 -0.22 -4.34 6.07
N ASP A 326 0.10 -4.86 4.89
CA ASP A 326 1.19 -5.81 4.75
C ASP A 326 2.51 -5.03 4.62
N GLU A 327 3.29 -4.91 5.70
CA GLU A 327 4.69 -4.43 5.59
C GLU A 327 5.59 -5.39 4.77
N ASP A 328 5.07 -6.59 4.46
CA ASP A 328 5.66 -7.56 3.53
C ASP A 328 5.06 -7.50 2.11
N GLU A 329 4.03 -6.66 1.85
CA GLU A 329 3.72 -6.26 0.48
C GLU A 329 4.93 -5.44 0.04
N GLU A 330 5.83 -6.07 -0.73
CA GLU A 330 6.65 -5.27 -1.64
C GLU A 330 5.67 -4.31 -2.29
N PRO A 331 5.91 -2.97 -2.19
CA PRO A 331 4.96 -1.96 -2.64
C PRO A 331 4.43 -2.44 -3.98
N ASP A 332 3.12 -2.51 -4.20
CA ASP A 332 2.60 -2.94 -5.50
C ASP A 332 3.40 -2.11 -6.52
N VAL A 333 4.29 -2.79 -7.23
CA VAL A 333 5.18 -2.13 -8.17
C VAL A 333 4.50 -2.15 -9.53
N GLY A 334 3.23 -2.52 -9.58
CA GLY A 334 2.50 -2.89 -10.75
C GLY A 334 2.89 -4.26 -11.28
N ARG A 335 1.95 -4.89 -11.96
CA ARG A 335 2.07 -6.25 -12.45
C ARG A 335 2.14 -6.31 -13.97
N TRP A 336 3.03 -7.16 -14.46
CA TRP A 336 3.06 -7.63 -15.84
C TRP A 336 2.39 -9.00 -15.89
N LEU A 337 1.33 -9.13 -16.69
CA LEU A 337 0.61 -10.40 -16.85
C LEU A 337 0.58 -10.81 -18.32
N ASP A 338 0.96 -12.06 -18.56
CA ASP A 338 0.85 -12.71 -19.87
C ASP A 338 -0.60 -13.17 -20.13
N LEU A 339 -1.19 -12.65 -21.20
CA LEU A 339 -2.53 -12.99 -21.67
C LEU A 339 -2.53 -14.07 -22.76
N GLY A 340 -1.36 -14.57 -23.17
CA GLY A 340 -1.22 -15.58 -24.21
C GLY A 340 -1.51 -15.04 -25.61
N HIS A 341 -2.19 -15.82 -26.46
CA HIS A 341 -2.53 -15.46 -27.85
C HIS A 341 -1.35 -15.27 -28.82
N ALA A 342 -0.21 -15.92 -28.56
CA ALA A 342 0.86 -16.03 -29.54
C ALA A 342 0.39 -16.76 -30.82
N LEU A 343 0.94 -16.34 -31.95
CA LEU A 343 0.70 -16.93 -33.27
C LEU A 343 2.05 -17.32 -33.88
N ALA A 344 2.28 -18.63 -33.99
CA ALA A 344 3.54 -19.18 -34.48
C ALA A 344 3.97 -18.62 -35.85
N GLY A 345 5.26 -18.30 -35.94
CA GLY A 345 5.97 -17.94 -37.17
C GLY A 345 7.06 -18.96 -37.54
N THR A 346 8.09 -18.49 -38.26
CA THR A 346 9.23 -19.27 -38.72
C THR A 346 9.99 -19.94 -37.56
N HIS A 347 10.09 -19.26 -36.41
CA HIS A 347 10.84 -19.71 -35.23
C HIS A 347 9.97 -20.23 -34.08
N GLY A 348 8.73 -20.62 -34.37
CA GLY A 348 7.74 -20.96 -33.35
C GLY A 348 7.01 -19.72 -32.84
N ASP A 349 6.58 -19.74 -31.58
CA ASP A 349 5.83 -18.63 -30.97
C ASP A 349 6.79 -17.49 -30.58
N PRO A 350 6.61 -16.28 -31.14
CA PRO A 350 7.27 -15.09 -30.63
C PRO A 350 6.85 -14.84 -29.17
N VAL A 351 7.78 -14.37 -28.34
CA VAL A 351 7.52 -14.13 -26.91
C VAL A 351 7.91 -12.71 -26.54
N THR A 352 7.03 -12.03 -25.81
CA THR A 352 7.24 -10.71 -25.24
C THR A 352 7.24 -10.81 -23.73
N LEU A 353 8.28 -10.25 -23.11
CA LEU A 353 8.44 -10.13 -21.66
C LEU A 353 8.52 -8.66 -21.28
N GLY A 354 7.73 -8.26 -20.27
CA GLY A 354 7.84 -6.96 -19.61
C GLY A 354 8.52 -7.11 -18.25
N GLU A 355 9.41 -6.18 -17.92
CA GLU A 355 10.13 -6.14 -16.64
C GLU A 355 10.19 -4.70 -16.10
N GLY A 356 10.41 -4.57 -14.79
CA GLY A 356 10.50 -3.30 -14.10
C GLY A 356 9.19 -2.89 -13.42
N THR A 357 9.28 -1.88 -12.56
CA THR A 357 8.14 -1.33 -11.82
C THR A 357 7.34 -0.40 -12.73
N LEU A 358 6.01 -0.45 -12.62
CA LEU A 358 5.04 0.40 -13.32
C LEU A 358 4.71 1.65 -12.50
N ILE A 359 5.62 2.05 -11.62
CA ILE A 359 5.58 3.33 -10.91
C ILE A 359 6.08 4.41 -11.87
N GLY A 360 5.37 5.53 -11.94
CA GLY A 360 5.71 6.61 -12.85
C GLY A 360 7.15 7.10 -12.67
N GLY A 361 7.95 7.07 -13.74
CA GLY A 361 9.35 7.50 -13.77
C GLY A 361 10.36 6.35 -13.61
N ASP A 362 9.94 5.19 -13.14
CA ASP A 362 10.85 4.07 -12.88
C ASP A 362 11.27 3.32 -14.16
N PRO A 363 12.44 2.67 -14.17
CA PRO A 363 12.92 1.97 -15.35
C PRO A 363 12.09 0.70 -15.65
N VAL A 364 11.62 0.60 -16.89
CA VAL A 364 10.94 -0.57 -17.44
C VAL A 364 11.64 -1.07 -18.70
N SER A 365 11.48 -2.35 -18.99
CA SER A 365 11.92 -2.94 -20.24
C SER A 365 10.87 -3.86 -20.85
N LEU A 366 10.83 -3.88 -22.18
CA LEU A 366 9.97 -4.75 -22.98
C LEU A 366 10.85 -5.46 -24.01
N VAL A 367 10.91 -6.79 -23.94
CA VAL A 367 11.78 -7.61 -24.80
C VAL A 367 10.93 -8.56 -25.62
N LEU A 368 11.02 -8.43 -26.94
CA LEU A 368 10.50 -9.40 -27.91
C LEU A 368 11.62 -10.36 -28.32
N SER A 369 11.31 -11.66 -28.35
CA SER A 369 12.19 -12.74 -28.80
C SER A 369 11.46 -13.71 -29.74
N ASN A 370 12.22 -14.59 -30.41
CA ASN A 370 11.73 -15.54 -31.41
C ASN A 370 10.96 -14.91 -32.58
N ALA A 371 11.21 -13.63 -32.88
CA ALA A 371 10.69 -13.01 -34.09
C ALA A 371 11.53 -13.42 -35.32
N LEU A 372 10.99 -13.31 -36.53
CA LEU A 372 11.77 -13.47 -37.75
C LEU A 372 12.90 -12.43 -37.80
N GLU A 373 14.12 -12.82 -38.16
CA GLU A 373 15.28 -11.93 -38.20
C GLU A 373 15.20 -10.94 -39.36
N ASN A 374 15.67 -9.70 -39.16
CA ASN A 374 15.68 -8.65 -40.17
C ASN A 374 14.31 -8.40 -40.83
N SER A 375 13.24 -8.59 -40.08
CA SER A 375 11.86 -8.35 -40.47
C SER A 375 11.35 -7.03 -39.88
N THR A 376 10.09 -6.70 -40.19
CA THR A 376 9.35 -5.61 -39.53
C THR A 376 8.41 -6.21 -38.50
N ALA A 377 8.47 -5.68 -37.28
CA ALA A 377 7.51 -5.94 -36.23
C ALA A 377 6.75 -4.65 -35.87
N TRP A 378 5.49 -4.78 -35.46
CA TRP A 378 4.64 -3.69 -34.99
C TRP A 378 4.28 -3.97 -33.54
N LEU A 379 4.71 -3.09 -32.63
CA LEU A 379 4.19 -3.06 -31.27
C LEU A 379 2.82 -2.38 -31.32
N VAL A 380 1.78 -3.14 -31.00
CA VAL A 380 0.42 -2.62 -30.85
C VAL A 380 0.20 -2.30 -29.38
N LEU A 381 -0.24 -1.08 -29.10
CA LEU A 381 -0.54 -0.58 -27.76
C LEU A 381 -2.03 -0.20 -27.67
N GLY A 382 -2.67 -0.54 -26.57
CA GLY A 382 -4.07 -0.20 -26.29
C GLY A 382 -4.31 0.04 -24.81
N ILE A 383 -5.32 0.86 -24.49
CA ILE A 383 -5.78 1.09 -23.10
C ILE A 383 -6.97 0.21 -22.71
N SER A 384 -7.36 -0.69 -23.62
CA SER A 384 -8.41 -1.67 -23.42
C SER A 384 -8.12 -2.93 -24.23
N GLU A 385 -8.72 -4.04 -23.80
CA GLU A 385 -8.66 -5.31 -24.51
C GLU A 385 -9.72 -5.36 -25.63
N LEU A 386 -9.31 -5.83 -26.80
CA LEU A 386 -10.13 -6.05 -27.99
C LEU A 386 -10.46 -7.54 -28.20
N GLY A 387 -9.47 -8.42 -28.12
CA GLY A 387 -9.64 -9.87 -28.29
C GLY A 387 -10.23 -10.30 -29.64
N ALA A 388 -9.95 -9.59 -30.74
CA ALA A 388 -10.60 -9.81 -32.04
C ALA A 388 -9.75 -10.66 -33.01
N PRO A 389 -10.37 -11.46 -33.91
CA PRO A 389 -9.63 -12.16 -34.96
C PRO A 389 -8.88 -11.19 -35.88
N PHE A 390 -7.58 -11.40 -36.04
CA PHE A 390 -6.72 -10.56 -36.88
C PHE A 390 -5.63 -11.41 -37.52
N LYS A 391 -5.48 -11.32 -38.85
CA LYS A 391 -4.42 -12.01 -39.62
C LYS A 391 -4.23 -13.51 -39.34
N GLY A 392 -5.27 -14.19 -38.88
CA GLY A 392 -5.21 -15.62 -38.54
C GLY A 392 -4.85 -15.93 -37.08
N GLY A 393 -4.60 -14.91 -36.26
CA GLY A 393 -4.52 -15.00 -34.80
C GLY A 393 -5.56 -14.11 -34.11
N VAL A 394 -5.27 -13.71 -32.88
CA VAL A 394 -6.10 -12.82 -32.06
C VAL A 394 -5.31 -11.56 -31.74
N LEU A 395 -5.83 -10.40 -32.14
CA LEU A 395 -5.30 -9.10 -31.73
C LEU A 395 -5.94 -8.74 -30.39
N VAL A 396 -5.11 -8.73 -29.34
CA VAL A 396 -5.57 -8.52 -27.96
C VAL A 396 -5.69 -7.02 -27.62
N PRO A 397 -4.71 -6.14 -27.86
CA PRO A 397 -4.88 -4.72 -27.55
C PRO A 397 -5.86 -4.05 -28.53
N ASP A 398 -6.73 -3.16 -28.04
CA ASP A 398 -7.52 -2.28 -28.93
C ASP A 398 -6.64 -1.12 -29.44
N PRO A 399 -6.35 -1.05 -30.75
CA PRO A 399 -5.56 0.02 -31.31
C PRO A 399 -6.39 1.30 -31.58
N SER A 400 -7.69 1.32 -31.25
CA SER A 400 -8.51 2.52 -31.40
C SER A 400 -7.99 3.65 -30.50
N PRO A 401 -8.06 4.94 -30.93
CA PRO A 401 -7.52 6.04 -30.14
C PRO A 401 -8.04 6.01 -28.69
N PRO A 402 -7.14 6.02 -27.68
CA PRO A 402 -5.75 6.49 -27.73
C PRO A 402 -4.65 5.43 -28.00
N GLY A 403 -5.00 4.23 -28.49
CA GLY A 403 -4.03 3.21 -28.90
C GLY A 403 -3.13 3.64 -30.08
N ASP A 404 -2.03 2.92 -30.29
CA ASP A 404 -1.04 3.23 -31.32
C ASP A 404 -0.34 1.98 -31.88
N PHE A 405 0.32 2.14 -33.04
CA PHE A 405 1.15 1.14 -33.70
C PHE A 405 2.56 1.68 -33.91
N LEU A 406 3.54 1.06 -33.27
CA LEU A 406 4.95 1.43 -33.41
C LEU A 406 5.70 0.40 -34.28
N PRO A 407 6.04 0.72 -35.54
CA PRO A 407 6.83 -0.17 -36.39
C PRO A 407 8.31 -0.12 -36.01
N LEU A 408 8.92 -1.30 -35.79
CA LEU A 408 10.32 -1.45 -35.42
C LEU A 408 10.94 -2.63 -36.18
N PRO A 409 12.19 -2.50 -36.66
CA PRO A 409 12.89 -3.62 -37.30
C PRO A 409 13.34 -4.64 -36.26
N THR A 410 13.22 -5.94 -36.57
CA THR A 410 13.80 -7.00 -35.74
C THR A 410 15.30 -7.13 -36.02
N GLY A 411 16.09 -7.41 -34.97
CA GLY A 411 17.53 -7.62 -35.11
C GLY A 411 17.88 -8.91 -35.87
N GLY A 412 19.18 -9.10 -36.14
CA GLY A 412 19.70 -10.31 -36.81
C GLY A 412 19.55 -11.61 -36.01
N ALA A 413 19.09 -11.53 -34.76
CA ALA A 413 18.76 -12.68 -33.91
C ALA A 413 17.24 -12.79 -33.63
N GLY A 414 16.40 -11.99 -34.29
CA GLY A 414 14.95 -12.03 -34.04
C GLY A 414 14.53 -11.41 -32.70
N VAL A 415 15.33 -10.47 -32.18
CA VAL A 415 15.12 -9.82 -30.88
C VAL A 415 14.91 -8.31 -31.06
N ILE A 416 14.00 -7.73 -30.27
CA ILE A 416 13.84 -6.29 -30.06
C ILE A 416 13.80 -6.04 -28.55
N GLY A 417 14.62 -5.11 -28.06
CA GLY A 417 14.56 -4.64 -26.68
C GLY A 417 14.20 -3.15 -26.66
N LEU A 418 13.14 -2.81 -25.94
CA LEU A 418 12.78 -1.44 -25.60
C LEU A 418 13.05 -1.24 -24.11
N ALA A 419 13.71 -0.16 -23.74
CA ALA A 419 13.91 0.23 -22.35
C ALA A 419 13.63 1.72 -22.21
N GLY A 420 13.03 2.10 -21.10
CA GLY A 420 12.64 3.48 -20.84
C GLY A 420 12.18 3.66 -19.39
N ALA A 421 11.67 4.85 -19.10
CA ALA A 421 10.95 5.10 -17.86
C ALA A 421 9.46 4.84 -18.08
N TRP A 422 8.78 4.28 -17.09
CA TRP A 422 7.32 4.20 -17.10
C TRP A 422 6.73 5.62 -17.09
N PRO A 423 5.71 5.93 -17.89
CA PRO A 423 5.18 7.29 -17.96
C PRO A 423 4.62 7.77 -16.62
N LEU A 424 4.86 9.05 -16.31
CA LEU A 424 4.24 9.73 -15.17
C LEU A 424 2.77 10.00 -15.43
N GLY A 425 1.94 9.93 -14.38
CA GLY A 425 0.55 10.41 -14.41
C GLY A 425 -0.50 9.37 -14.81
N PHE A 426 -0.14 8.09 -14.90
CA PHE A 426 -1.14 7.02 -14.91
C PHE A 426 -1.75 6.87 -13.51
N PRO A 427 -3.09 6.76 -13.40
CA PRO A 427 -3.74 6.51 -12.10
C PRO A 427 -3.44 5.08 -11.64
N SER A 428 -3.63 4.81 -10.34
CA SER A 428 -3.53 3.45 -9.80
C SER A 428 -4.53 2.50 -10.46
N GLY A 429 -4.12 1.24 -10.66
CA GLY A 429 -4.89 0.19 -11.33
C GLY A 429 -5.05 0.37 -12.85
N PHE A 430 -4.38 1.36 -13.46
CA PHE A 430 -4.46 1.63 -14.89
C PHE A 430 -3.79 0.52 -15.69
N SER A 431 -4.54 -0.09 -16.61
CA SER A 431 -4.07 -1.22 -17.41
C SER A 431 -3.74 -0.81 -18.84
N THR A 432 -2.53 -1.13 -19.28
CA THR A 432 -2.06 -0.97 -20.67
C THR A 432 -1.82 -2.33 -21.29
N TYR A 433 -2.36 -2.55 -22.49
CA TYR A 433 -2.26 -3.80 -23.23
C TYR A 433 -1.28 -3.66 -24.39
N MET A 434 -0.46 -4.68 -24.59
CA MET A 434 0.56 -4.65 -25.63
C MET A 434 0.81 -6.01 -26.29
N GLN A 435 1.05 -6.02 -27.60
CA GLN A 435 1.32 -7.24 -28.36
C GLN A 435 2.14 -6.90 -29.61
N TRP A 436 3.08 -7.77 -29.98
CA TRP A 436 3.84 -7.61 -31.21
C TRP A 436 3.23 -8.42 -32.35
N TRP A 437 3.15 -7.80 -33.52
CA TRP A 437 2.82 -8.46 -34.79
C TRP A 437 4.03 -8.41 -35.70
N ILE A 438 4.43 -9.52 -36.29
CA ILE A 438 5.69 -9.64 -37.07
C ILE A 438 5.35 -10.08 -38.48
N LEU A 439 5.94 -9.43 -39.49
CA LEU A 439 5.84 -9.90 -40.86
C LEU A 439 6.65 -11.21 -40.99
N ASP A 440 5.96 -12.32 -41.21
CA ASP A 440 6.58 -13.64 -41.24
C ASP A 440 5.90 -14.51 -42.32
N PRO A 441 6.62 -14.90 -43.39
CA PRO A 441 6.00 -15.62 -44.51
C PRO A 441 5.52 -17.04 -44.16
N VAL A 442 5.99 -17.62 -43.05
CA VAL A 442 5.53 -18.95 -42.58
C VAL A 442 4.29 -18.80 -41.69
N GLY A 443 4.12 -17.64 -41.04
CA GLY A 443 2.97 -17.36 -40.20
C GLY A 443 1.65 -17.29 -40.97
N PRO A 444 0.51 -17.59 -40.32
CA PRO A 444 -0.80 -17.47 -40.95
C PRO A 444 -1.01 -16.09 -41.59
N GLN A 445 -1.50 -16.08 -42.83
CA GLN A 445 -1.69 -14.86 -43.64
C GLN A 445 -0.42 -13.99 -43.78
N GLY A 446 0.77 -14.56 -43.59
CA GLY A 446 2.05 -13.86 -43.67
C GLY A 446 2.43 -13.09 -42.40
N TYR A 447 1.85 -13.45 -41.24
CA TYR A 447 2.15 -12.81 -39.97
C TYR A 447 2.31 -13.82 -38.83
N ALA A 448 3.21 -13.50 -37.91
CA ALA A 448 3.30 -14.09 -36.58
C ALA A 448 2.92 -13.04 -35.52
N ALA A 449 2.59 -13.47 -34.31
CA ALA A 449 2.25 -12.59 -33.20
C ALA A 449 2.86 -13.10 -31.90
N SER A 450 3.33 -12.19 -31.04
CA SER A 450 3.74 -12.58 -29.70
C SER A 450 2.55 -12.90 -28.81
N ASN A 451 2.83 -13.42 -27.62
CA ASN A 451 1.88 -13.31 -26.53
C ASN A 451 1.55 -11.83 -26.25
N ALA A 452 0.33 -11.59 -25.78
CA ALA A 452 -0.12 -10.28 -25.33
C ALA A 452 0.23 -10.11 -23.85
N LEU A 453 0.61 -8.88 -23.48
CA LEU A 453 0.87 -8.51 -22.10
C LEU A 453 -0.12 -7.44 -21.65
N VAL A 454 -0.50 -7.48 -20.38
CA VAL A 454 -1.09 -6.34 -19.68
C VAL A 454 -0.13 -5.86 -18.59
N ALA A 455 0.05 -4.55 -18.53
CA ALA A 455 0.78 -3.84 -17.49
C ALA A 455 -0.23 -3.04 -16.68
N THR A 456 -0.41 -3.38 -15.40
CA THR A 456 -1.33 -2.67 -14.48
C THR A 456 -0.52 -1.86 -13.49
N THR A 457 -0.65 -0.54 -13.50
CA THR A 457 0.00 0.33 -12.51
C THR A 457 -0.53 0.04 -11.12
N PRO A 458 0.33 0.21 -10.09
CA PRO A 458 -0.09 0.02 -8.71
C PRO A 458 -1.01 1.14 -8.23
#